data_AF-A0A5E7VKF6-F1
#
_entry.id   AF-A0A5E7VKF6-F1
#
_cell.length_a   1.000
_cell.length_b   1.000
_cell.length_c   1.000
_cell.angle_alpha   90.00
_cell.angle_beta   90.00
_cell.angle_gamma   90.00
#
_symmetry.space_group_name_H-M   'P 1'
#
loop_
_entity.id
_entity.type
_entity.pdbx_description
1 polymer ?
#
loop_
_entity_poly.entity_id
_entity_poly.type
_entity_poly.pdbx_seq_one_letter_code
_entity_poly.pdbx_strand_id
1 'polypeptide(L)'
;MSRITPLSLEQVTDSTRALLEGVQKKIGFLPNVFPTLAHAPAVLAAYLQHSVALGKTSLSATQKEAIFLATSQVNGCDYCLAAHTLFAGKAGLSGEDILSARHGQLNAFAALARQVTERRGHLSSEQIQAARAAGIDDAKIVEVIAHVASQTLTNYLNNVALTEVDFPAINS
;
A
#
# COMPACT_ATOMS: atom_id res chain seq x y z
N MET A 1 -9.57 -3.56 -20.21
CA MET A 1 -8.36 -2.93 -20.78
C MET A 1 -7.96 -1.79 -19.87
N SER A 2 -6.66 -1.64 -19.60
CA SER A 2 -6.15 -0.50 -18.83
C SER A 2 -6.50 0.83 -19.51
N ARG A 3 -6.88 1.83 -18.72
CA ARG A 3 -7.12 3.23 -19.13
C ARG A 3 -5.83 4.05 -19.17
N ILE A 4 -4.86 3.71 -18.33
CA ILE A 4 -3.50 4.27 -18.36
C ILE A 4 -2.54 3.10 -18.55
N THR A 5 -2.12 2.88 -19.79
CA THR A 5 -1.21 1.78 -20.12
C THR A 5 0.15 1.99 -19.45
N PRO A 6 0.69 0.97 -18.76
CA PRO A 6 2.06 1.02 -18.23
C PRO A 6 3.08 1.35 -19.32
N LEU A 7 4.01 2.27 -19.03
CA LEU A 7 5.11 2.58 -19.96
C LEU A 7 6.10 1.42 -20.06
N SER A 8 6.61 1.17 -21.26
CA SER A 8 7.78 0.32 -21.44
C SER A 8 9.05 1.08 -21.06
N LEU A 9 10.16 0.37 -20.80
CA LEU A 9 11.42 1.01 -20.42
C LEU A 9 11.95 1.92 -21.55
N GLU A 10 11.63 1.61 -22.82
CA GLU A 10 11.98 2.41 -24.01
C GLU A 10 11.24 3.75 -24.10
N GLN A 11 10.11 3.88 -23.41
CA GLN A 11 9.28 5.08 -23.45
C GLN A 11 9.65 6.12 -22.38
N VAL A 12 10.59 5.80 -21.48
CA VAL A 12 10.97 6.67 -20.37
C VAL A 12 12.38 7.24 -20.52
N THR A 13 12.64 8.36 -19.85
CA THR A 13 13.99 8.94 -19.77
C THR A 13 14.96 8.01 -19.04
N ASP A 14 16.27 8.15 -19.27
CA ASP A 14 17.30 7.33 -18.61
C ASP A 14 17.21 7.39 -17.08
N SER A 15 16.91 8.57 -16.53
CA SER A 15 16.72 8.76 -15.08
C SER A 15 15.51 7.97 -14.54
N THR A 16 14.41 7.95 -15.28
CA THR A 16 13.19 7.21 -14.91
C THR A 16 13.41 5.72 -15.08
N ARG A 17 14.09 5.31 -16.16
CA ARG A 17 14.50 3.93 -16.40
C ARG A 17 15.29 3.37 -15.23
N ALA A 18 16.31 4.11 -14.76
CA ALA A 18 17.13 3.69 -13.63
C ALA A 18 16.31 3.48 -12.33
N LEU A 19 15.27 4.30 -12.10
CA LEU A 19 14.35 4.10 -10.97
C LEU A 19 13.55 2.80 -11.12
N LEU A 20 12.98 2.53 -12.30
CA LEU A 20 12.20 1.32 -12.58
C LEU A 20 13.06 0.05 -12.50
N GLU A 21 14.28 0.08 -13.05
CA GLU A 21 15.24 -1.03 -12.94
C GLU A 21 15.66 -1.28 -11.49
N GLY A 22 15.81 -0.22 -10.69
CA GLY A 22 16.04 -0.33 -9.24
C GLY A 22 14.90 -1.04 -8.51
N VAL A 23 13.65 -0.75 -8.87
CA VAL A 23 12.47 -1.47 -8.36
C VAL A 23 12.52 -2.94 -8.77
N GLN A 24 12.75 -3.21 -10.06
CA GLN A 24 12.82 -4.57 -10.59
C GLN A 24 13.88 -5.41 -9.87
N LYS A 25 15.07 -4.84 -9.65
CA LYS A 25 16.16 -5.49 -8.92
C LYS A 25 15.78 -5.81 -7.47
N LYS A 26 15.04 -4.93 -6.81
CA LYS A 26 14.65 -5.09 -5.40
C LYS A 26 13.51 -6.11 -5.22
N ILE A 27 12.52 -6.09 -6.11
CA ILE A 27 11.31 -6.93 -5.98
C ILE A 27 11.46 -8.27 -6.71
N GLY A 28 12.32 -8.34 -7.74
CA GLY A 28 12.53 -9.48 -8.62
C GLY A 28 11.77 -9.41 -9.94
N PHE A 29 10.82 -8.49 -10.06
CA PHE A 29 10.10 -8.13 -11.28
C PHE A 29 9.64 -6.67 -11.18
N LEU A 30 9.11 -6.11 -12.26
CA LEU A 30 8.61 -4.73 -12.31
C LEU A 30 7.08 -4.69 -12.27
N PRO A 31 6.44 -4.42 -11.12
CA PRO A 31 4.99 -4.34 -11.04
C PRO A 31 4.42 -3.19 -11.86
N ASN A 32 3.33 -3.42 -12.60
CA ASN A 32 2.66 -2.48 -13.50
C ASN A 32 2.35 -1.10 -12.89
N VAL A 33 2.15 -1.00 -11.57
CA VAL A 33 1.93 0.29 -10.88
C VAL A 33 3.11 1.26 -11.04
N PHE A 34 4.35 0.78 -11.10
CA PHE A 34 5.53 1.64 -11.22
C PHE A 34 5.70 2.26 -12.62
N PRO A 35 5.65 1.51 -13.73
CA PRO A 35 5.59 2.09 -15.07
C PRO A 35 4.30 2.89 -15.33
N THR A 36 3.23 2.67 -14.57
CA THR A 36 2.04 3.55 -14.59
C THR A 36 2.33 4.89 -13.89
N LEU A 37 2.99 4.89 -12.73
CA LEU A 37 3.48 6.10 -12.07
C LEU A 37 4.49 6.87 -12.94
N ALA A 38 5.26 6.16 -13.78
CA ALA A 38 6.30 6.73 -14.63
C ALA A 38 5.78 7.71 -15.70
N HIS A 39 4.46 7.74 -15.98
CA HIS A 39 3.83 8.83 -16.75
C HIS A 39 4.10 10.21 -16.13
N ALA A 40 4.31 10.26 -14.82
CA ALA A 40 4.76 11.45 -14.11
C ALA A 40 6.05 11.13 -13.32
N PRO A 41 7.25 11.29 -13.93
CA PRO A 41 8.52 10.90 -13.31
C PRO A 41 8.77 11.49 -11.91
N ALA A 42 8.35 12.73 -11.68
CA ALA A 42 8.44 13.37 -10.37
C ALA A 42 7.60 12.65 -9.30
N VAL A 43 6.41 12.14 -9.68
CA VAL A 43 5.53 11.38 -8.78
C VAL A 43 6.12 10.00 -8.50
N LEU A 44 6.66 9.31 -9.52
CA LEU A 44 7.38 8.04 -9.30
C LEU A 44 8.54 8.22 -8.33
N ALA A 45 9.39 9.23 -8.55
CA ALA A 45 10.54 9.50 -7.70
C ALA A 45 10.12 9.81 -6.25
N ALA A 46 9.10 10.67 -6.07
CA ALA A 46 8.55 11.00 -4.76
C ALA A 46 7.97 9.76 -4.05
N TYR A 47 7.21 8.93 -4.77
CA TYR A 47 6.64 7.70 -4.23
C TYR A 47 7.72 6.72 -3.77
N LEU A 48 8.78 6.52 -4.56
CA LEU A 48 9.89 5.62 -4.21
C LEU A 48 10.68 6.13 -3.00
N GLN A 49 10.97 7.43 -2.94
CA GLN A 49 11.62 8.04 -1.78
C GLN A 49 10.76 7.91 -0.53
N HIS A 50 9.45 8.16 -0.66
CA HIS A 50 8.50 7.99 0.43
C HIS A 50 8.42 6.54 0.90
N SER A 51 8.36 5.57 -0.01
CA SER A 51 8.39 4.14 0.31
C SER A 51 9.65 3.74 1.09
N VAL A 52 10.82 4.27 0.71
CA VAL A 52 12.07 4.05 1.46
C VAL A 52 11.99 4.66 2.86
N ALA A 53 11.43 5.87 3.00
CA ALA A 53 11.25 6.52 4.30
C ALA A 53 10.28 5.73 5.19
N LEU A 54 9.13 5.33 4.66
CA LEU A 54 8.15 4.48 5.35
C LEU A 54 8.71 3.11 5.72
N GLY A 55 9.66 2.58 4.95
CA GLY A 55 10.39 1.37 5.30
C GLY A 55 11.11 1.45 6.65
N LYS A 56 11.51 2.67 7.07
CA LYS A 56 12.27 2.94 8.30
C LYS A 56 11.40 3.29 9.52
N THR A 57 10.07 3.27 9.38
CA THR A 57 9.15 3.47 10.51
C THR A 57 9.30 2.36 11.54
N SER A 58 8.83 2.62 12.76
CA SER A 58 8.88 1.67 13.88
C SER A 58 8.04 0.41 13.67
N LEU A 59 7.14 0.42 12.68
CA LEU A 59 6.21 -0.67 12.41
C LEU A 59 6.92 -1.90 11.81
N SER A 60 6.50 -3.08 12.26
CA SER A 60 6.95 -4.36 11.70
C SER A 60 6.43 -4.54 10.26
N ALA A 61 7.03 -5.47 9.51
CA ALA A 61 6.57 -5.81 8.17
C ALA A 61 5.09 -6.26 8.17
N THR A 62 4.69 -7.09 9.12
CA THR A 62 3.30 -7.57 9.24
C THR A 62 2.33 -6.46 9.60
N GLN A 63 2.72 -5.48 10.42
CA GLN A 63 1.89 -4.31 10.74
C GLN A 63 1.70 -3.40 9.51
N LYS A 64 2.77 -3.16 8.74
CA LYS A 64 2.73 -2.38 7.49
C LYS A 64 1.78 -3.03 6.48
N GLU A 65 1.90 -4.33 6.26
CA GLU A 65 1.02 -5.07 5.34
C GLU A 65 -0.44 -5.10 5.83
N ALA A 66 -0.68 -5.20 7.14
CA ALA A 66 -2.03 -5.15 7.68
C ALA A 66 -2.72 -3.79 7.42
N ILE A 67 -1.97 -2.68 7.51
CA ILE A 67 -2.45 -1.34 7.15
C ILE A 67 -2.77 -1.25 5.65
N PHE A 68 -1.88 -1.76 4.80
CA PHE A 68 -2.05 -1.73 3.35
C PHE A 68 -3.25 -2.55 2.89
N LEU A 69 -3.44 -3.75 3.46
CA LEU A 69 -4.59 -4.62 3.19
C LEU A 69 -5.91 -3.96 3.62
N ALA A 70 -5.99 -3.46 4.85
CA ALA A 70 -7.20 -2.79 5.35
C ALA A 70 -7.58 -1.55 4.52
N THR A 71 -6.59 -0.71 4.19
CA THR A 71 -6.78 0.49 3.37
C THR A 71 -7.26 0.13 1.96
N SER A 72 -6.62 -0.86 1.34
CA SER A 72 -6.96 -1.31 -0.02
C SER A 72 -8.34 -1.96 -0.09
N GLN A 73 -8.74 -2.68 0.97
CA GLN A 73 -10.06 -3.27 1.07
C GLN A 73 -11.16 -2.20 1.17
N VAL A 74 -10.95 -1.14 1.96
CA VAL A 74 -11.90 -0.01 2.05
C VAL A 74 -11.99 0.75 0.73
N ASN A 75 -10.86 0.99 0.09
CA ASN A 75 -10.82 1.72 -1.19
C ASN A 75 -11.24 0.86 -2.40
N GLY A 76 -11.45 -0.45 -2.22
CA GLY A 76 -11.82 -1.37 -3.31
C GLY A 76 -10.76 -1.46 -4.41
N CYS A 77 -9.46 -1.51 -4.06
CA CYS A 77 -8.38 -1.68 -5.04
C CYS A 77 -7.95 -3.16 -5.15
N ASP A 78 -8.46 -3.88 -6.15
CA ASP A 78 -8.13 -5.29 -6.38
C ASP A 78 -6.65 -5.52 -6.71
N TYR A 79 -6.05 -4.64 -7.53
CA TYR A 79 -4.61 -4.69 -7.84
C TYR A 79 -3.77 -4.63 -6.56
N CYS A 80 -4.13 -3.71 -5.66
CA CYS A 80 -3.42 -3.50 -4.42
C CYS A 80 -3.65 -4.64 -3.43
N LEU A 81 -4.88 -5.18 -3.37
CA LEU A 81 -5.18 -6.38 -2.58
C LEU A 81 -4.34 -7.58 -3.06
N ALA A 82 -4.18 -7.78 -4.36
CA ALA A 82 -3.34 -8.84 -4.91
C ALA A 82 -1.87 -8.66 -4.56
N ALA A 83 -1.34 -7.46 -4.74
CA ALA A 83 0.04 -7.12 -4.37
C ALA A 83 0.31 -7.37 -2.88
N HIS A 84 -0.52 -6.81 -2.01
CA HIS A 84 -0.30 -6.87 -0.57
C HIS A 84 -0.68 -8.22 0.04
N THR A 85 -1.52 -9.03 -0.60
CA THR A 85 -1.70 -10.44 -0.23
C THR A 85 -0.40 -11.22 -0.40
N LEU A 86 0.29 -11.05 -1.53
CA LEU A 86 1.59 -11.69 -1.78
C LEU A 86 2.65 -11.23 -0.77
N PHE A 87 2.77 -9.92 -0.52
CA PHE A 87 3.79 -9.39 0.39
C PHE A 87 3.48 -9.69 1.86
N ALA A 88 2.22 -9.68 2.27
CA ALA A 88 1.79 -10.15 3.59
C ALA A 88 2.19 -11.61 3.85
N GLY A 89 1.96 -12.49 2.88
CA GLY A 89 2.40 -13.90 2.97
C GLY A 89 3.92 -14.02 3.10
N LYS A 90 4.68 -13.26 2.30
CA LYS A 90 6.15 -13.20 2.42
C LYS A 90 6.62 -12.63 3.76
N ALA A 91 5.86 -11.73 4.38
CA ALA A 91 6.13 -11.19 5.71
C ALA A 91 5.74 -12.15 6.85
N GLY A 92 5.07 -13.27 6.53
CA GLY A 92 4.73 -14.34 7.47
C GLY A 92 3.28 -14.35 7.94
N LEU A 93 2.37 -13.57 7.34
CA LEU A 93 0.94 -13.67 7.65
C LEU A 93 0.33 -14.91 6.99
N SER A 94 -0.52 -15.62 7.75
CA SER A 94 -1.32 -16.72 7.21
C SER A 94 -2.43 -16.20 6.29
N GLY A 95 -3.07 -17.10 5.53
CA GLY A 95 -4.23 -16.73 4.71
C GLY A 95 -5.40 -16.17 5.56
N GLU A 96 -5.62 -16.74 6.74
CA GLU A 96 -6.64 -16.28 7.69
C GLU A 96 -6.29 -14.88 8.26
N ASP A 97 -5.03 -14.65 8.58
CA ASP A 97 -4.57 -13.34 9.05
C ASP A 97 -4.71 -12.27 7.97
N ILE A 98 -4.42 -12.62 6.71
CA ILE A 98 -4.58 -11.71 5.57
C ILE A 98 -6.05 -11.31 5.40
N LEU A 99 -6.98 -12.28 5.46
CA LEU A 99 -8.41 -12.00 5.41
C LEU A 99 -8.85 -11.13 6.58
N SER A 100 -8.41 -11.47 7.80
CA SER A 100 -8.68 -10.67 9.00
C SER A 100 -8.11 -9.24 8.88
N ALA A 101 -6.94 -9.07 8.29
CA ALA A 101 -6.33 -7.76 8.07
C ALA A 101 -7.13 -6.92 7.09
N ARG A 102 -7.60 -7.50 5.97
CA ARG A 102 -8.47 -6.82 5.00
C ARG A 102 -9.71 -6.24 5.67
N HIS A 103 -10.30 -6.96 6.63
CA HIS A 103 -11.48 -6.51 7.36
C HIS A 103 -11.18 -5.64 8.59
N GLY A 104 -9.91 -5.33 8.87
CA GLY A 104 -9.51 -4.54 10.03
C GLY A 104 -9.63 -5.28 11.37
N GLN A 105 -9.63 -6.61 11.34
CA GLN A 105 -9.90 -7.49 12.48
C GLN A 105 -8.63 -8.18 13.01
N LEU A 106 -7.54 -8.20 12.24
CA LEU A 106 -6.29 -8.87 12.65
C LEU A 106 -5.66 -8.24 13.89
N ASN A 107 -5.53 -6.90 13.89
CA ASN A 107 -4.88 -6.17 14.97
C ASN A 107 -5.31 -4.69 14.96
N ALA A 108 -4.86 -3.94 15.97
CA ALA A 108 -5.21 -2.54 16.14
C ALA A 108 -4.72 -1.63 14.99
N PHE A 109 -3.63 -1.99 14.28
CA PHE A 109 -3.14 -1.22 13.13
C PHE A 109 -4.07 -1.37 11.93
N ALA A 110 -4.54 -2.58 11.64
CA ALA A 110 -5.54 -2.84 10.61
C ALA A 110 -6.85 -2.12 10.94
N ALA A 111 -7.29 -2.19 12.20
CA ALA A 111 -8.50 -1.51 12.67
C ALA A 111 -8.39 0.02 12.52
N LEU A 112 -7.27 0.62 12.94
CA LEU A 112 -7.05 2.06 12.84
C LEU A 112 -6.96 2.50 11.37
N ALA A 113 -6.22 1.78 10.53
CA ALA A 113 -6.12 2.07 9.09
C ALA A 113 -7.49 2.05 8.40
N ARG A 114 -8.31 1.04 8.71
CA ARG A 114 -9.68 0.93 8.22
C ARG A 114 -10.52 2.15 8.64
N GLN A 115 -10.49 2.50 9.92
CA GLN A 115 -11.24 3.65 10.45
C GLN A 115 -10.80 4.98 9.84
N VAL A 116 -9.49 5.22 9.73
CA VAL A 116 -8.92 6.43 9.10
C VAL A 116 -9.36 6.53 7.64
N THR A 117 -9.32 5.42 6.90
CA THR A 117 -9.69 5.40 5.48
C THR A 117 -11.19 5.68 5.30
N GLU A 118 -12.06 4.97 6.02
CA GLU A 118 -13.52 5.15 5.91
C GLU A 118 -13.99 6.55 6.30
N ARG A 119 -13.41 7.09 7.37
CA ARG A 119 -13.81 8.39 7.93
C ARG A 119 -12.99 9.55 7.39
N ARG A 120 -12.07 9.29 6.46
CA ARG A 120 -11.17 10.30 5.89
C ARG A 120 -10.43 11.09 6.98
N GLY A 121 -9.99 10.39 8.02
CA GLY A 121 -9.28 10.96 9.18
C GLY A 121 -10.17 11.59 10.27
N HIS A 122 -11.48 11.69 10.10
CA HIS A 122 -12.40 12.23 11.10
C HIS A 122 -12.77 11.19 12.17
N LEU A 123 -11.83 10.88 13.06
CA LEU A 123 -12.02 9.97 14.18
C LEU A 123 -12.50 10.72 15.43
N SER A 124 -13.37 10.07 16.21
CA SER A 124 -13.76 10.53 17.54
C SER A 124 -12.62 10.37 18.56
N SER A 125 -12.71 11.08 19.68
CA SER A 125 -11.75 10.96 20.78
C SER A 125 -11.70 9.53 21.33
N GLU A 126 -12.84 8.85 21.40
CA GLU A 126 -12.97 7.47 21.85
C GLU A 126 -12.19 6.50 20.95
N GLN A 127 -12.24 6.70 19.63
CA GLN A 127 -11.49 5.87 18.67
C GLN A 127 -9.98 6.05 18.81
N ILE A 128 -9.51 7.28 19.02
CA ILE A 128 -8.09 7.55 19.27
C ILE A 128 -7.64 6.95 20.61
N GLN A 129 -8.46 7.07 21.66
CA GLN A 129 -8.16 6.46 22.95
C GLN A 129 -8.13 4.93 22.88
N ALA A 130 -9.02 4.31 22.11
CA ALA A 130 -9.00 2.87 21.87
C ALA A 130 -7.70 2.42 21.17
N ALA A 131 -7.22 3.17 20.17
CA ALA A 131 -5.94 2.89 19.52
C ALA A 131 -4.75 2.97 20.51
N ARG A 132 -4.73 4.00 21.37
CA ARG A 132 -3.71 4.15 22.41
C ARG A 132 -3.75 3.04 23.45
N ALA A 133 -4.95 2.66 23.88
CA ALA A 133 -5.14 1.52 24.80
C ALA A 133 -4.63 0.20 24.21
N ALA A 134 -4.64 0.07 22.88
CA ALA A 134 -4.07 -1.08 22.17
C ALA A 134 -2.55 -0.94 21.88
N GLY A 135 -1.86 0.05 22.47
CA GLY A 135 -0.41 0.24 22.34
C GLY A 135 0.04 1.05 21.11
N ILE A 136 -0.89 1.70 20.41
CA ILE A 136 -0.57 2.63 19.31
C ILE A 136 -0.40 4.03 19.89
N ASP A 137 0.84 4.37 20.26
CA ASP A 137 1.21 5.72 20.67
C ASP A 137 1.11 6.73 19.53
N ASP A 138 1.27 8.02 19.84
CA ASP A 138 1.10 9.11 18.88
C ASP A 138 2.07 9.00 17.68
N ALA A 139 3.30 8.52 17.89
CA ALA A 139 4.24 8.32 16.80
C ALA A 139 3.72 7.25 15.83
N LYS A 140 3.25 6.11 16.36
CA LYS A 140 2.66 5.05 15.54
C LYS A 140 1.37 5.49 14.86
N ILE A 141 0.54 6.34 15.48
CA ILE A 141 -0.64 6.92 14.82
C ILE A 141 -0.23 7.71 13.58
N VAL A 142 0.80 8.56 13.68
CA VAL A 142 1.33 9.31 12.54
C VAL A 142 1.89 8.38 11.46
N GLU A 143 2.62 7.32 11.86
CA GLU A 143 3.12 6.32 10.92
C GLU A 143 1.98 5.59 10.18
N VAL A 144 0.90 5.19 10.87
CA VAL A 144 -0.29 4.60 10.24
C VAL A 144 -0.89 5.54 9.21
N ILE A 145 -1.07 6.83 9.55
CA ILE A 145 -1.63 7.83 8.62
C ILE A 145 -0.75 7.98 7.38
N ALA A 146 0.58 8.00 7.54
CA ALA A 146 1.51 8.09 6.42
C ALA A 146 1.43 6.86 5.50
N HIS A 147 1.32 5.66 6.08
CA HIS A 147 1.09 4.43 5.33
C HIS A 147 -0.28 4.43 4.61
N VAL A 148 -1.36 4.89 5.25
CA VAL A 148 -2.68 5.03 4.64
C VAL A 148 -2.62 6.02 3.46
N ALA A 149 -1.93 7.15 3.61
CA ALA A 149 -1.79 8.13 2.54
C ALA A 149 -1.01 7.57 1.33
N SER A 150 0.12 6.91 1.58
CA SER A 150 0.89 6.23 0.53
C SER A 150 0.07 5.16 -0.19
N GLN A 151 -0.71 4.38 0.56
CA GLN A 151 -1.55 3.34 -0.01
C GLN A 151 -2.74 3.92 -0.79
N THR A 152 -3.32 5.01 -0.29
CA THR A 152 -4.43 5.70 -0.96
C THR A 152 -3.99 6.23 -2.32
N LEU A 153 -2.77 6.76 -2.45
CA LEU A 153 -2.21 7.17 -3.74
C LEU A 153 -2.23 6.03 -4.76
N THR A 154 -1.69 4.86 -4.42
CA THR A 154 -1.64 3.73 -5.34
C THR A 154 -3.01 3.07 -5.54
N ASN A 155 -3.86 3.03 -4.51
CA ASN A 155 -5.25 2.59 -4.64
C ASN A 155 -6.00 3.42 -5.68
N TYR A 156 -5.95 4.74 -5.53
CA TYR A 156 -6.67 5.64 -6.44
C TYR A 156 -6.07 5.61 -7.83
N LEU A 157 -4.74 5.58 -7.95
CA LEU A 157 -4.07 5.42 -9.24
C LEU A 157 -4.53 4.15 -9.95
N ASN A 158 -4.45 2.99 -9.29
CA ASN A 158 -4.78 1.71 -9.93
C ASN A 158 -6.28 1.59 -10.27
N ASN A 159 -7.16 2.14 -9.42
CA ASN A 159 -8.60 2.17 -9.71
C ASN A 159 -8.94 3.08 -10.89
N VAL A 160 -8.27 4.24 -11.01
CA VAL A 160 -8.45 5.16 -12.14
C VAL A 160 -7.85 4.58 -13.42
N ALA A 161 -6.65 4.02 -13.33
CA ALA A 161 -5.91 3.45 -14.44
C ALA A 161 -6.50 2.12 -14.93
N LEU A 162 -7.27 1.40 -14.10
CA LEU A 162 -7.63 -0.01 -14.35
C LEU A 162 -6.38 -0.85 -14.66
N THR A 163 -5.35 -0.67 -13.83
CA THR A 163 -4.05 -1.34 -13.98
C THR A 163 -4.24 -2.85 -14.03
N GLU A 164 -3.65 -3.50 -15.04
CA GLU A 164 -3.71 -4.95 -15.18
C GLU A 164 -2.94 -5.63 -14.06
N VAL A 165 -3.60 -6.58 -13.39
CA VAL A 165 -3.03 -7.32 -12.25
C VAL A 165 -1.95 -8.27 -12.73
N ASP A 166 -0.74 -8.06 -12.25
CA ASP A 166 0.46 -8.85 -12.52
C ASP A 166 0.97 -9.60 -11.27
N PHE A 167 0.03 -9.84 -10.35
CA PHE A 167 0.20 -10.62 -9.13
C PHE A 167 -0.68 -11.87 -9.15
N PRO A 168 -0.40 -12.90 -8.32
CA PRO A 168 -1.30 -14.02 -8.16
C PRO A 168 -2.73 -13.58 -7.80
N ALA A 169 -3.72 -14.31 -8.31
CA ALA A 169 -5.12 -14.05 -8.00
C ALA A 169 -5.39 -14.15 -6.49
N ILE A 170 -6.23 -13.24 -5.98
CA ILE A 170 -6.70 -13.28 -4.59
C ILE A 170 -7.91 -14.20 -4.49
N ASN A 171 -7.90 -15.07 -3.49
CA ASN A 171 -9.12 -15.78 -3.11
C ASN A 171 -9.99 -14.82 -2.29
N SER A 172 -11.29 -14.85 -2.58
CA SER A 172 -12.31 -14.00 -1.95
C SER A 172 -12.40 -14.27 -0.46
#